data_AF-A0A7I7VXK7-F1
#
_entry.id   AF-A0A7I7VXK7-F1
#
_cell.length_a   1.000
_cell.length_b   1.000
_cell.length_c   1.000
_cell.angle_alpha   90.00
_cell.angle_beta   90.00
_cell.angle_gamma   90.00
#
_symmetry.space_group_name_H-M   'P 1'
#
loop_
_entity.id
_entity.type
_entity.pdbx_description
1 polymer ?
#
loop_
_entity_poly.entity_id
_entity_poly.type
_entity_poly.pdbx_seq_one_letter_code
_entity_poly.pdbx_strand_id
1 'polypeptide(L)'
;MLNDDLAQAGAPKLTSFLQDLDAAAHNPGHTTALFGYSYGSLTSGIALQDGASQFVDNAVMYGSPGFQADTPADLGMNDNNFFVMSASDDPINYIGGLAPLHDWGSNPNDVINDDGNLRFRFQHLEVDAGVTPIDGYESKIGASGHAEYGRDAGERMSGYNLAAILLDRPDLTVRETPLSW
;
A
#
# COMPACT_ATOMS: atom_id res chain seq x y z
N MET A 1 -5.71 21.54 -11.65
CA MET A 1 -6.11 20.69 -10.50
C MET A 1 -6.20 19.27 -11.00
N LEU A 2 -5.54 18.34 -10.35
CA LEU A 2 -5.88 16.92 -10.46
C LEU A 2 -7.23 16.70 -9.76
N ASN A 3 -8.10 15.84 -10.30
CA ASN A 3 -9.42 15.53 -9.71
C ASN A 3 -9.52 14.07 -9.26
N ASP A 4 -10.36 13.84 -8.26
CA ASP A 4 -10.62 12.54 -7.65
C ASP A 4 -12.01 11.98 -8.00
N ASP A 5 -12.78 12.66 -8.86
CA ASP A 5 -14.18 12.30 -9.19
C ASP A 5 -14.35 10.81 -9.55
N LEU A 6 -13.39 10.22 -10.29
CA LEU A 6 -13.43 8.82 -10.66
C LEU A 6 -13.10 7.89 -9.49
N ALA A 7 -12.18 8.29 -8.62
CA ALA A 7 -11.87 7.56 -7.39
C ALA A 7 -13.07 7.59 -6.43
N GLN A 8 -13.67 8.76 -6.22
CA GLN A 8 -14.88 8.94 -5.41
C GLN A 8 -16.05 8.11 -5.95
N ALA A 9 -16.26 8.08 -7.28
CA ALA A 9 -17.30 7.27 -7.89
C ALA A 9 -17.02 5.76 -7.87
N GLY A 10 -15.73 5.38 -7.81
CA GLY A 10 -15.28 4.00 -7.77
C GLY A 10 -15.33 3.37 -6.37
N ALA A 11 -15.03 4.15 -5.34
CA ALA A 11 -14.88 3.66 -3.97
C ALA A 11 -16.11 2.93 -3.42
N PRO A 12 -17.35 3.45 -3.52
CA PRO A 12 -18.53 2.72 -3.06
C PRO A 12 -18.75 1.38 -3.78
N LYS A 13 -18.35 1.29 -5.06
CA LYS A 13 -18.44 0.03 -5.82
C LYS A 13 -17.40 -0.98 -5.34
N LEU A 14 -16.19 -0.52 -5.01
CA LEU A 14 -15.15 -1.35 -4.43
C LEU A 14 -15.57 -1.86 -3.04
N THR A 15 -16.12 -0.99 -2.19
CA THR A 15 -16.66 -1.38 -0.88
C THR A 15 -17.75 -2.44 -1.01
N SER A 16 -18.73 -2.25 -1.90
CA SER A 16 -19.78 -3.24 -2.15
C SER A 16 -19.21 -4.57 -2.66
N PHE A 17 -18.21 -4.54 -3.55
CA PHE A 17 -17.58 -5.76 -4.05
C PHE A 17 -16.87 -6.54 -2.95
N LEU A 18 -16.14 -5.86 -2.07
CA LEU A 18 -15.45 -6.50 -0.95
C LEU A 18 -16.44 -7.08 0.08
N GLN A 19 -17.54 -6.36 0.34
CA GLN A 19 -18.63 -6.88 1.17
C GLN A 19 -19.26 -8.15 0.58
N ASP A 20 -19.52 -8.17 -0.74
CA ASP A 20 -20.07 -9.34 -1.42
C ASP A 20 -19.07 -10.51 -1.44
N LEU A 21 -17.77 -10.23 -1.57
CA LEU A 21 -16.70 -11.23 -1.51
C LEU A 21 -16.63 -11.89 -0.13
N ASP A 22 -16.65 -11.10 0.94
CA ASP A 22 -16.69 -11.57 2.32
C ASP A 22 -17.95 -12.41 2.59
N ALA A 23 -19.12 -11.92 2.19
CA ALA A 23 -20.39 -12.64 2.35
C ALA A 23 -20.44 -13.98 1.58
N ALA A 24 -19.69 -14.09 0.48
CA ALA A 24 -19.56 -15.31 -0.31
C ALA A 24 -18.45 -16.25 0.18
N ALA A 25 -17.63 -15.86 1.15
CA ALA A 25 -16.55 -16.68 1.66
C ALA A 25 -17.09 -17.85 2.51
N HIS A 26 -16.82 -19.08 2.07
CA HIS A 26 -17.20 -20.31 2.78
C HIS A 26 -16.04 -20.97 3.53
N ASN A 27 -14.82 -20.45 3.35
CA ASN A 27 -13.63 -20.93 4.04
C ASN A 27 -13.38 -20.06 5.29
N PRO A 28 -13.43 -20.62 6.51
CA PRO A 28 -13.20 -19.86 7.74
C PRO A 28 -11.76 -19.34 7.90
N GLY A 29 -10.82 -19.82 7.08
CA GLY A 29 -9.45 -19.27 6.98
C GLY A 29 -9.22 -18.46 5.70
N HIS A 30 -10.27 -17.95 5.06
CA HIS A 30 -10.14 -17.02 3.96
C HIS A 30 -9.54 -15.71 4.48
N THR A 31 -8.61 -15.15 3.71
CA THR A 31 -8.07 -13.81 3.92
C THR A 31 -8.21 -13.01 2.64
N THR A 32 -8.40 -11.70 2.77
CA THR A 32 -8.52 -10.74 1.68
C THR A 32 -7.43 -9.68 1.81
N ALA A 33 -6.69 -9.47 0.73
CA ALA A 33 -5.73 -8.37 0.61
C ALA A 33 -6.16 -7.39 -0.49
N LEU A 34 -6.13 -6.08 -0.20
CA LEU A 34 -6.43 -5.02 -1.16
C LEU A 34 -5.15 -4.31 -1.61
N PHE A 35 -4.92 -4.32 -2.92
CA PHE A 35 -3.74 -3.72 -3.54
C PHE A 35 -4.13 -2.53 -4.41
N GLY A 36 -3.84 -1.32 -3.94
CA GLY A 36 -4.11 -0.07 -4.64
C GLY A 36 -2.85 0.47 -5.32
N TYR A 37 -2.78 0.36 -6.64
CA TYR A 37 -1.67 0.90 -7.43
C TYR A 37 -2.02 2.26 -8.02
N SER A 38 -1.10 3.23 -7.98
CA SER A 38 -1.27 4.53 -8.64
C SER A 38 -2.58 5.20 -8.21
N TYR A 39 -3.37 5.74 -9.12
CA TYR A 39 -4.70 6.30 -8.82
C TYR A 39 -5.68 5.30 -8.16
N GLY A 40 -5.46 4.00 -8.34
CA GLY A 40 -6.21 2.96 -7.62
C GLY A 40 -5.96 2.98 -6.11
N SER A 41 -4.83 3.50 -5.65
CA SER A 41 -4.59 3.74 -4.21
C SER A 41 -5.52 4.80 -3.64
N LEU A 42 -5.83 5.86 -4.40
CA LEU A 42 -6.80 6.87 -3.99
C LEU A 42 -8.20 6.28 -3.87
N THR A 43 -8.63 5.52 -4.87
CA THR A 43 -9.92 4.81 -4.84
C THR A 43 -10.00 3.84 -3.66
N SER A 44 -8.91 3.11 -3.40
CA SER A 44 -8.83 2.12 -2.31
C SER A 44 -8.85 2.81 -0.94
N GLY A 45 -8.14 3.92 -0.78
CA GLY A 45 -8.11 4.69 0.46
C GLY A 45 -9.47 5.26 0.84
N ILE A 46 -10.21 5.79 -0.14
CA ILE A 46 -11.59 6.25 0.05
C ILE A 46 -12.50 5.07 0.44
N ALA A 47 -12.39 3.94 -0.25
CA ALA A 47 -13.20 2.75 0.05
C ALA A 47 -12.94 2.24 1.48
N LEU A 48 -11.68 2.19 1.92
CA LEU A 48 -11.28 1.79 3.27
C LEU A 48 -11.87 2.71 4.35
N GLN A 49 -11.82 4.03 4.13
CA GLN A 49 -12.50 5.03 4.97
C GLN A 49 -14.01 4.81 5.04
N ASP A 50 -14.62 4.47 3.92
CA ASP A 50 -16.07 4.22 3.80
C ASP A 50 -16.49 2.85 4.33
N GLY A 51 -15.61 2.15 5.05
CA GLY A 51 -15.91 0.92 5.78
C GLY A 51 -15.46 -0.36 5.08
N ALA A 52 -14.82 -0.29 3.90
CA ALA A 52 -14.27 -1.48 3.25
C ALA A 52 -13.23 -2.20 4.12
N SER A 53 -12.60 -1.48 5.07
CA SER A 53 -11.66 -2.04 6.06
C SER A 53 -12.22 -3.20 6.88
N GLN A 54 -13.54 -3.32 7.00
CA GLN A 54 -14.18 -4.45 7.70
C GLN A 54 -14.09 -5.77 6.92
N PHE A 55 -13.79 -5.72 5.62
CA PHE A 55 -13.79 -6.85 4.69
C PHE A 55 -12.40 -7.17 4.12
N VAL A 56 -11.35 -6.56 4.68
CA VAL A 56 -9.97 -6.75 4.25
C VAL A 56 -9.08 -6.94 5.45
N ASP A 57 -8.23 -7.96 5.39
CA ASP A 57 -7.26 -8.24 6.44
C ASP A 57 -6.04 -7.34 6.31
N ASN A 58 -5.58 -7.14 5.07
CA ASN A 58 -4.40 -6.33 4.76
C ASN A 58 -4.62 -5.42 3.54
N ALA A 59 -3.92 -4.29 3.51
CA ALA A 59 -3.95 -3.36 2.39
C ALA A 59 -2.54 -2.84 2.05
N VAL A 60 -2.24 -2.74 0.75
CA VAL A 60 -0.98 -2.16 0.25
C VAL A 60 -1.29 -1.09 -0.78
N MET A 61 -0.83 0.13 -0.52
CA MET A 61 -0.93 1.26 -1.46
C MET A 61 0.44 1.53 -2.06
N TYR A 62 0.58 1.47 -3.38
CA TYR A 62 1.91 1.54 -3.99
C TYR A 62 1.97 2.35 -5.27
N GLY A 63 3.11 3.02 -5.47
CA GLY A 63 3.24 4.07 -6.47
C GLY A 63 2.14 5.12 -6.32
N SER A 64 1.84 5.53 -5.09
CA SER A 64 0.63 6.28 -4.75
C SER A 64 0.79 7.80 -4.94
N PRO A 65 -0.17 8.50 -5.56
CA PRO A 65 -0.28 9.95 -5.47
C PRO A 65 -0.96 10.45 -4.18
N GLY A 66 -1.51 9.56 -3.37
CA GLY A 66 -2.33 9.86 -2.19
C GLY A 66 -3.45 8.83 -2.01
N PHE A 67 -3.98 8.70 -0.79
CA PHE A 67 -5.06 7.77 -0.45
C PHE A 67 -6.05 8.32 0.60
N GLN A 68 -6.17 9.64 0.66
CA GLN A 68 -7.12 10.40 1.48
C GLN A 68 -6.99 10.08 3.00
N ALA A 69 -5.78 9.83 3.49
CA ALA A 69 -5.57 9.58 4.92
C ALA A 69 -4.30 10.26 5.44
N ASP A 70 -4.31 10.61 6.73
CA ASP A 70 -3.14 11.16 7.44
C ASP A 70 -2.52 10.14 8.39
N THR A 71 -3.28 9.10 8.74
CA THR A 71 -2.87 7.96 9.56
C THR A 71 -3.54 6.68 9.05
N PRO A 72 -2.96 5.49 9.32
CA PRO A 72 -3.65 4.23 9.04
C PRO A 72 -5.02 4.09 9.72
N ALA A 73 -5.19 4.72 10.88
CA ALA A 73 -6.44 4.65 11.65
C ALA A 73 -7.61 5.33 10.91
N ASP A 74 -7.35 6.35 10.09
CA ASP A 74 -8.37 6.99 9.25
C ASP A 74 -8.96 5.99 8.23
N LEU A 75 -8.18 4.98 7.85
CA LEU A 75 -8.58 3.91 6.94
C LEU A 75 -9.19 2.70 7.66
N GLY A 76 -9.39 2.77 8.98
CA GLY A 76 -9.79 1.61 9.80
C GLY A 76 -8.70 0.54 9.96
N MET A 77 -7.44 0.92 9.73
CA MET A 77 -6.28 0.02 9.72
C MET A 77 -5.21 0.45 10.75
N ASN A 78 -4.10 -0.29 10.83
CA ASN A 78 -2.94 0.03 11.66
C ASN A 78 -1.62 -0.35 10.98
N ASP A 79 -0.49 -0.03 11.62
CA ASP A 79 0.86 -0.26 11.08
C ASP A 79 1.22 -1.74 10.84
N ASN A 80 0.39 -2.69 11.28
CA ASN A 80 0.60 -4.12 11.05
C ASN A 80 -0.22 -4.69 9.89
N ASN A 81 -1.16 -3.91 9.32
CA ASN A 81 -2.01 -4.39 8.23
C ASN A 81 -2.29 -3.37 7.13
N PHE A 82 -1.72 -2.16 7.21
CA PHE A 82 -1.69 -1.19 6.12
C PHE A 82 -0.25 -0.83 5.78
N PHE A 83 0.08 -0.96 4.50
CA PHE A 83 1.43 -0.83 4.00
C PHE A 83 1.50 0.09 2.80
N VAL A 84 2.66 0.73 2.61
CA VAL A 84 2.97 1.54 1.44
C VAL A 84 4.22 0.97 0.76
N MET A 85 4.30 1.08 -0.56
CA MET A 85 5.54 0.82 -1.31
C MET A 85 5.76 1.95 -2.30
N SER A 86 7.00 2.43 -2.40
CA SER A 86 7.36 3.36 -3.45
C SER A 86 8.79 3.11 -3.95
N ALA A 87 8.97 3.20 -5.26
CA ALA A 87 10.29 3.24 -5.87
C ALA A 87 10.76 4.70 -5.85
N SER A 88 12.00 4.93 -5.39
CA SER A 88 12.54 6.28 -5.20
C SER A 88 12.54 7.13 -6.49
N ASP A 89 12.69 6.49 -7.65
CA ASP A 89 12.69 7.12 -8.98
C ASP A 89 11.31 7.20 -9.64
N ASP A 90 10.23 6.81 -8.95
CA ASP A 90 8.88 6.91 -9.47
C ASP A 90 8.43 8.39 -9.56
N PRO A 91 8.12 8.92 -10.76
CA PRO A 91 7.67 10.29 -10.92
C PRO A 91 6.36 10.60 -10.17
N ILE A 92 5.57 9.59 -9.79
CA ILE A 92 4.37 9.80 -8.97
C ILE A 92 4.69 10.39 -7.59
N ASN A 93 5.92 10.21 -7.08
CA ASN A 93 6.35 10.76 -5.80
C ASN A 93 6.25 12.30 -5.76
N TYR A 94 6.47 12.96 -6.91
CA TYR A 94 6.26 14.41 -7.02
C TYR A 94 4.79 14.79 -6.87
N ILE A 95 3.87 13.95 -7.33
CA ILE A 95 2.43 14.15 -7.17
C ILE A 95 1.99 13.80 -5.74
N GLY A 96 2.55 12.74 -5.15
CA GLY A 96 2.35 12.39 -3.74
C GLY A 96 2.72 13.52 -2.79
N GLY A 97 3.79 14.27 -3.08
CA GLY A 97 4.16 15.48 -2.34
C GLY A 97 3.11 16.61 -2.40
N LEU A 98 2.18 16.57 -3.35
CA LEU A 98 1.08 17.53 -3.49
C LEU A 98 -0.25 16.99 -2.93
N ALA A 99 -0.29 15.76 -2.38
CA ALA A 99 -1.52 15.15 -1.86
C ALA A 99 -2.31 16.07 -0.90
N PRO A 100 -1.68 16.81 0.05
CA PRO A 100 -2.42 17.70 0.94
C PRO A 100 -3.09 18.89 0.24
N LEU A 101 -2.59 19.31 -0.92
CA LEU A 101 -3.18 20.40 -1.71
C LEU A 101 -4.40 19.94 -2.53
N HIS A 102 -4.61 18.63 -2.62
CA HIS A 102 -5.69 17.99 -3.37
C HIS A 102 -6.69 17.27 -2.46
N ASP A 103 -6.59 17.45 -1.14
CA ASP A 103 -7.38 16.70 -0.14
C ASP A 103 -7.19 15.17 -0.25
N TRP A 104 -6.03 14.72 -0.75
CA TRP A 104 -5.68 13.30 -0.89
C TRP A 104 -4.91 12.75 0.32
N GLY A 105 -4.99 13.45 1.45
CA GLY A 105 -4.29 13.12 2.69
C GLY A 105 -2.82 13.54 2.70
N SER A 106 -2.07 12.98 3.63
CA SER A 106 -0.63 13.22 3.77
C SER A 106 0.15 12.65 2.58
N ASN A 107 1.36 13.18 2.34
CA ASN A 107 2.28 12.58 1.37
C ASN A 107 2.52 11.10 1.73
N PRO A 108 2.31 10.14 0.82
CA PRO A 108 2.52 8.72 1.08
C PRO A 108 3.94 8.37 1.57
N ASN A 109 4.94 9.16 1.17
CA ASN A 109 6.34 8.97 1.52
C ASN A 109 6.82 9.92 2.65
N ASP A 110 5.89 10.51 3.40
CA ASP A 110 6.23 11.44 4.49
C ASP A 110 7.02 10.72 5.60
N VAL A 111 8.11 11.35 6.04
CA VAL A 111 8.95 10.88 7.14
C VAL A 111 8.69 11.75 8.36
N ILE A 112 8.29 11.12 9.46
CA ILE A 112 7.96 11.77 10.72
C ILE A 112 8.99 11.42 11.79
N ASN A 113 9.07 12.28 12.82
CA ASN A 113 9.81 12.00 14.04
C ASN A 113 8.84 11.44 15.09
N ASP A 114 9.05 10.18 15.45
CA ASP A 114 8.26 9.45 16.44
C ASP A 114 9.15 9.18 17.67
N ASP A 115 8.96 9.99 18.72
CA ASP A 115 9.72 9.96 19.96
C ASP A 115 11.26 9.91 19.78
N GLY A 116 11.77 10.71 18.85
CA GLY A 116 13.20 10.82 18.55
C GLY A 116 13.69 9.84 17.47
N ASN A 117 12.83 8.98 16.94
CA ASN A 117 13.15 8.04 15.88
C ASN A 117 12.49 8.47 14.56
N LEU A 118 13.27 8.55 13.49
CA LEU A 118 12.73 8.81 12.16
C LEU A 118 12.06 7.55 11.62
N ARG A 119 10.82 7.68 11.17
CA ARG A 119 10.08 6.62 10.48
C ARG A 119 9.21 7.20 9.38
N PHE A 120 8.85 6.39 8.39
CA PHE A 120 7.74 6.74 7.51
C PHE A 120 6.46 6.85 8.31
N ARG A 121 5.60 7.81 7.94
CA ARG A 121 4.26 8.00 8.54
C ARG A 121 3.41 6.73 8.43
N PHE A 122 3.44 6.10 7.26
CA PHE A 122 2.83 4.80 6.98
C PHE A 122 3.92 3.73 6.94
N GLN A 123 3.64 2.49 7.31
CA GLN A 123 4.64 1.42 7.26
C GLN A 123 5.03 1.13 5.81
N HIS A 124 6.26 1.49 5.42
CA HIS A 124 6.79 1.18 4.08
C HIS A 124 7.36 -0.24 4.01
N LEU A 125 7.20 -0.87 2.85
CA LEU A 125 7.83 -2.12 2.48
C LEU A 125 8.86 -1.86 1.38
N GLU A 126 9.96 -2.60 1.45
CA GLU A 126 11.12 -2.45 0.56
C GLU A 126 10.75 -2.71 -0.90
N VAL A 127 11.32 -1.90 -1.78
CA VAL A 127 11.11 -1.98 -3.23
C VAL A 127 12.44 -2.14 -3.97
N ASP A 128 13.56 -1.78 -3.35
CA ASP A 128 14.89 -1.93 -3.92
C ASP A 128 15.35 -3.40 -3.92
N ALA A 129 16.44 -3.65 -4.64
CA ALA A 129 17.07 -4.97 -4.68
C ALA A 129 17.60 -5.32 -3.28
N GLY A 130 17.38 -6.55 -2.85
CA GLY A 130 17.72 -6.94 -1.49
C GLY A 130 17.52 -8.43 -1.21
N VAL A 131 17.57 -8.77 0.07
CA VAL A 131 17.40 -10.13 0.57
C VAL A 131 16.07 -10.29 1.30
N THR A 132 15.33 -11.36 1.01
CA THR A 132 14.13 -11.76 1.75
C THR A 132 14.52 -12.56 2.99
N PRO A 133 13.65 -12.65 4.01
CA PRO A 133 13.91 -13.42 5.23
C PRO A 133 13.78 -14.95 5.07
N ILE A 134 13.54 -15.46 3.86
CA ILE A 134 13.33 -16.89 3.61
C ILE A 134 14.61 -17.50 3.05
N ASP A 135 15.21 -18.41 3.83
CA ASP A 135 16.37 -19.19 3.41
C ASP A 135 16.13 -19.90 2.07
N GLY A 136 17.06 -19.76 1.13
CA GLY A 136 16.97 -20.30 -0.22
C GLY A 136 16.06 -19.52 -1.18
N TYR A 137 15.47 -18.41 -0.73
CA TYR A 137 14.69 -17.48 -1.57
C TYR A 137 15.15 -16.02 -1.36
N GLU A 138 16.41 -15.83 -0.99
CA GLU A 138 16.86 -14.55 -0.45
C GLU A 138 16.87 -13.45 -1.52
N SER A 139 17.47 -13.64 -2.70
CA SER A 139 17.73 -12.50 -3.60
C SER A 139 16.49 -12.04 -4.39
N LYS A 140 16.24 -10.73 -4.40
CA LYS A 140 15.28 -10.04 -5.27
C LYS A 140 15.90 -8.84 -5.95
N ILE A 141 15.43 -8.53 -7.17
CA ILE A 141 15.76 -7.29 -7.87
C ILE A 141 14.79 -6.17 -7.47
N GLY A 142 15.22 -4.91 -7.61
CA GLY A 142 14.38 -3.76 -7.28
C GLY A 142 13.35 -3.44 -8.35
N ALA A 143 12.30 -2.69 -8.00
CA ALA A 143 11.45 -1.99 -8.98
C ALA A 143 11.97 -0.57 -9.24
N SER A 144 11.79 -0.08 -10.46
CA SER A 144 12.25 1.26 -10.86
C SER A 144 11.22 1.88 -11.79
N GLY A 145 10.80 3.10 -11.47
CA GLY A 145 9.75 3.81 -12.18
C GLY A 145 8.34 3.26 -11.92
N HIS A 146 7.36 4.01 -12.41
CA HIS A 146 5.96 3.82 -12.02
C HIS A 146 5.41 2.44 -12.34
N ALA A 147 5.60 1.92 -13.56
CA ALA A 147 4.92 0.70 -14.02
C ALA A 147 5.56 -0.61 -13.53
N GLU A 148 6.73 -0.58 -12.89
CA GLU A 148 7.57 -1.77 -12.73
C GLU A 148 7.30 -2.55 -11.43
N TYR A 149 6.51 -2.02 -10.48
CA TYR A 149 6.21 -2.72 -9.20
C TYR A 149 5.64 -4.12 -9.40
N GLY A 150 4.72 -4.30 -10.35
CA GLY A 150 4.06 -5.59 -10.60
C GLY A 150 4.72 -6.43 -11.69
N ARG A 151 5.72 -5.89 -12.40
CA ARG A 151 6.35 -6.57 -13.53
C ARG A 151 7.36 -7.59 -13.02
N ASP A 152 7.39 -8.79 -13.61
CA ASP A 152 8.30 -9.86 -13.18
C ASP A 152 8.22 -10.11 -11.66
N ALA A 153 6.99 -10.10 -11.12
CA ALA A 153 6.73 -10.09 -9.67
C ALA A 153 7.42 -11.22 -8.89
N GLY A 154 7.70 -12.36 -9.53
CA GLY A 154 8.47 -13.45 -8.90
C GLY A 154 9.94 -13.09 -8.63
N GLU A 155 10.51 -12.16 -9.38
CA GLU A 155 11.91 -11.74 -9.28
C GLU A 155 12.09 -10.46 -8.44
N ARG A 156 11.04 -9.63 -8.30
CA ARG A 156 11.11 -8.33 -7.62
C ARG A 156 10.78 -8.34 -6.13
N MET A 157 11.37 -7.43 -5.39
CA MET A 157 11.08 -7.24 -3.96
C MET A 157 9.63 -6.80 -3.73
N SER A 158 9.11 -5.89 -4.56
CA SER A 158 7.70 -5.49 -4.54
C SER A 158 6.74 -6.67 -4.72
N GLY A 159 7.03 -7.56 -5.67
CA GLY A 159 6.22 -8.76 -5.90
C GLY A 159 6.32 -9.77 -4.76
N TYR A 160 7.50 -9.94 -4.16
CA TYR A 160 7.67 -10.72 -2.94
C TYR A 160 6.83 -10.19 -1.78
N ASN A 161 6.88 -8.89 -1.51
CA ASN A 161 6.12 -8.24 -0.44
C ASN A 161 4.61 -8.35 -0.67
N LEU A 162 4.13 -8.10 -1.90
CA LEU A 162 2.71 -8.32 -2.25
C LEU A 162 2.28 -9.77 -2.05
N ALA A 163 3.13 -10.75 -2.40
CA ALA A 163 2.83 -12.16 -2.17
C ALA A 163 2.78 -12.51 -0.69
N ALA A 164 3.69 -11.98 0.13
CA ALA A 164 3.68 -12.17 1.58
C ALA A 164 2.41 -11.60 2.21
N ILE A 165 1.97 -10.41 1.80
CA ILE A 165 0.71 -9.81 2.26
C ILE A 165 -0.50 -10.61 1.78
N LEU A 166 -0.52 -11.06 0.53
CA LEU A 166 -1.61 -11.88 0.00
C LEU A 166 -1.78 -13.19 0.76
N LEU A 167 -0.68 -13.75 1.28
CA LEU A 167 -0.67 -14.96 2.09
C LEU A 167 -0.99 -14.70 3.58
N ASP A 168 -1.37 -13.48 3.93
CA ASP A 168 -1.58 -13.03 5.32
C ASP A 168 -0.36 -13.28 6.22
N ARG A 169 0.83 -12.98 5.66
CA ARG A 169 2.13 -13.11 6.35
C ARG A 169 2.91 -11.80 6.30
N PRO A 170 2.38 -10.71 6.90
CA PRO A 170 3.09 -9.44 6.98
C PRO A 170 4.43 -9.56 7.74
N ASP A 171 4.58 -10.57 8.59
CA ASP A 171 5.84 -10.90 9.27
C ASP A 171 6.97 -11.35 8.33
N LEU A 172 6.65 -11.80 7.12
CA LEU A 172 7.63 -12.18 6.11
C LEU A 172 8.03 -11.04 5.18
N THR A 173 7.37 -9.89 5.26
CA THR A 173 7.69 -8.73 4.42
C THR A 173 9.04 -8.13 4.79
N VAL A 174 9.71 -7.53 3.80
CA VAL A 174 10.90 -6.72 4.03
C VAL A 174 10.46 -5.28 4.23
N ARG A 175 10.70 -4.74 5.43
CA ARG A 175 10.35 -3.36 5.77
C ARG A 175 11.41 -2.40 5.29
N GLU A 176 10.96 -1.27 4.77
CA GLU A 176 11.84 -0.17 4.39
C GLU A 176 12.11 0.74 5.58
N THR A 177 13.29 1.37 5.59
CA THR A 177 13.65 2.39 6.58
C THR A 177 13.91 3.72 5.87
N PRO A 178 13.51 4.87 6.44
CA PRO A 178 13.66 6.16 5.76
C PRO A 178 15.10 6.64 5.59
N LEU A 179 16.10 5.86 6.00
CA LEU A 179 17.53 6.15 5.81
C LEU A 179 18.02 5.83 4.40
N SER A 180 17.23 5.11 3.58
CA SER A 180 17.57 4.71 2.21
C SER A 180 17.10 5.69 1.13
N TRP A 181 16.34 6.73 1.47
CA TRP A 181 15.74 7.72 0.54
C TRP A 181 16.52 9.03 0.44
#